data_AF-A0A8C5LM92-F1
#
_entry.id   AF-A0A8C5LM92-F1
#
_cell.length_a   1.000
_cell.length_b   1.000
_cell.length_c   1.000
_cell.angle_alpha   90.00
_cell.angle_beta   90.00
_cell.angle_gamma   90.00
#
_symmetry.space_group_name_H-M   'P 1'
#
loop_
_entity.id
_entity.type
_entity.pdbx_description
1 polymer ?
#
loop_
_entity_poly.entity_id
_entity_poly.type
_entity_poly.pdbx_seq_one_letter_code
_entity_poly.pdbx_strand_id
1 'polypeptide(L)'
;MLLQPRPLPAALSPARPSSAMLSKEEFIEKVRQSNEACKNGDFQLAIGLYSETLQVDPQNCILYSNRSAAFLKTMQYEKALDDAIKARLLNPKWPKVGLVSQ
;
A
#
# COMPACT_ATOMS: atom_id res chain seq x y z
N MET A 1 17.17 16.17 28.92
CA MET A 1 17.67 15.53 27.68
C MET A 1 16.65 14.49 27.23
N LEU A 2 16.48 14.35 25.91
CA LEU A 2 15.28 13.88 25.20
C LEU A 2 14.84 12.45 25.56
N LEU A 3 13.53 12.30 25.77
CA LEU A 3 12.81 11.04 25.96
C LEU A 3 12.89 10.21 24.67
N GLN A 4 13.66 9.12 24.67
CA GLN A 4 13.67 8.18 23.55
C GLN A 4 12.43 7.27 23.64
N PRO A 5 11.65 7.08 22.56
CA PRO A 5 10.56 6.12 22.56
C PRO A 5 11.11 4.69 22.61
N ARG A 6 10.57 3.90 23.54
CA ARG A 6 10.89 2.50 23.80
C ARG A 6 10.48 1.64 22.59
N PRO A 7 11.33 0.71 22.09
CA PRO A 7 10.92 -0.20 21.02
C PRO A 7 9.80 -1.12 21.51
N LEU A 8 8.72 -1.21 20.73
CA LEU A 8 7.61 -2.12 20.99
C LEU A 8 8.08 -3.58 20.83
N PRO A 9 7.63 -4.52 21.66
CA PRO A 9 8.01 -5.91 21.54
C PRO A 9 7.37 -6.53 20.30
N ALA A 10 8.20 -6.90 19.32
CA ALA A 10 7.83 -7.77 18.20
C ALA A 10 7.70 -9.21 18.71
N ALA A 11 6.56 -9.53 19.31
CA ALA A 11 6.25 -10.89 19.72
C ALA A 11 4.75 -11.16 19.54
N LEU A 12 4.37 -11.58 18.33
CA LEU A 12 3.40 -12.65 18.14
C LEU A 12 3.40 -13.05 16.66
N SER A 13 3.97 -14.21 16.36
CA SER A 13 3.48 -14.99 15.22
C SER A 13 2.41 -15.94 15.76
N PRO A 14 1.23 -16.01 15.14
CA PRO A 14 0.49 -17.24 15.05
C PRO A 14 0.55 -17.74 13.61
N ALA A 15 1.01 -18.98 13.44
CA ALA A 15 0.90 -19.69 12.18
C ALA A 15 -0.57 -20.11 11.92
N ARG A 16 -0.95 -20.14 10.62
CA ARG A 16 -1.97 -21.01 9.96
C ARG A 16 -3.42 -20.45 9.89
N PRO A 17 -4.33 -20.82 8.93
CA PRO A 17 -4.24 -21.74 7.76
C PRO A 17 -4.60 -21.14 6.37
N SER A 18 -4.45 -22.01 5.37
CA SER A 18 -4.88 -21.99 3.96
C SER A 18 -6.22 -21.31 3.61
N SER A 19 -6.17 -20.54 2.50
CA SER A 19 -7.15 -20.47 1.40
C SER A 19 -8.63 -20.21 1.76
N ALA A 20 -9.07 -18.95 1.57
CA ALA A 20 -10.16 -18.57 0.64
C ALA A 20 -10.77 -17.18 0.94
N MET A 21 -10.57 -16.58 2.11
CA MET A 21 -11.13 -15.28 2.45
C MET A 21 -10.14 -14.54 3.36
N LEU A 22 -9.39 -13.58 2.82
CA LEU A 22 -8.54 -12.72 3.64
C LEU A 22 -9.48 -11.91 4.55
N SER A 23 -9.50 -12.24 5.84
CA SER A 23 -10.36 -11.55 6.81
C SER A 23 -9.98 -10.07 6.89
N LYS A 24 -10.94 -9.20 7.21
CA LYS A 24 -10.74 -7.75 7.24
C LYS A 24 -9.56 -7.35 8.15
N GLU A 25 -9.35 -8.06 9.26
CA GLU A 25 -8.17 -7.89 10.12
C GLU A 25 -6.84 -8.23 9.43
N GLU A 26 -6.75 -9.36 8.70
CA GLU A 26 -5.53 -9.72 7.96
C GLU A 26 -5.20 -8.70 6.87
N PHE A 27 -6.23 -8.14 6.22
CA PHE A 27 -6.05 -7.06 5.25
C PHE A 27 -5.44 -5.82 5.92
N ILE A 28 -5.99 -5.40 7.07
CA ILE A 28 -5.49 -4.25 7.81
C ILE A 28 -4.05 -4.47 8.27
N GLU A 29 -3.72 -5.67 8.75
CA GLU A 29 -2.36 -6.03 9.14
C GLU A 29 -1.40 -6.02 7.95
N LYS A 30 -1.81 -6.59 6.80
CA LYS A 30 -0.97 -6.61 5.59
C LYS A 30 -0.73 -5.19 5.05
N VAL A 31 -1.73 -4.30 5.10
CA VAL A 31 -1.56 -2.88 4.78
C VAL A 31 -0.58 -2.20 5.75
N ARG A 32 -0.67 -2.52 7.04
CA ARG A 32 0.27 -2.00 8.05
C ARG A 32 1.71 -2.46 7.76
N GLN A 33 1.92 -3.75 7.45
CA GLN A 33 3.22 -4.30 7.06
C GLN A 33 3.76 -3.64 5.79
N SER A 34 2.90 -3.39 4.78
CA SER A 34 3.28 -2.70 3.55
C SER A 34 3.80 -1.29 3.82
N ASN A 35 3.12 -0.55 4.70
CA ASN A 35 3.52 0.80 5.11
C ASN A 35 4.84 0.78 5.90
N GLU A 36 5.03 -0.21 6.76
CA GLU A 36 6.26 -0.37 7.53
C GLU A 36 7.45 -0.73 6.64
N ALA A 37 7.27 -1.64 5.68
CA ALA A 37 8.28 -1.96 4.67
C ALA A 37 8.69 -0.71 3.86
N CYS A 38 7.72 0.12 3.43
CA CYS A 38 8.02 1.41 2.81
C CYS A 38 8.84 2.36 3.70
N LYS A 39 8.59 2.37 5.01
CA LYS A 39 9.36 3.19 5.97
C LYS A 39 10.77 2.67 6.21
N ASN A 40 10.93 1.35 6.21
CA ASN A 40 12.22 0.68 6.38
C ASN A 40 13.10 0.76 5.12
N GLY A 41 12.51 1.13 3.97
CA GLY A 41 13.21 1.21 2.68
C GLY A 41 13.08 -0.06 1.83
N ASP A 42 12.36 -1.06 2.31
CA ASP A 42 12.07 -2.32 1.62
C ASP A 42 10.94 -2.14 0.59
N PHE A 43 11.16 -1.25 -0.38
CA PHE A 43 10.15 -0.87 -1.36
C PHE A 43 9.67 -2.04 -2.23
N GLN A 44 10.56 -2.99 -2.56
CA GLN A 44 10.20 -4.18 -3.33
C GLN A 44 9.21 -5.09 -2.57
N LEU A 45 9.44 -5.29 -1.27
CA LEU A 45 8.53 -6.05 -0.42
C LEU A 45 7.19 -5.31 -0.28
N ALA A 46 7.24 -4.00 -0.05
CA ALA A 46 6.03 -3.17 0.05
C ALA A 46 5.17 -3.27 -1.23
N ILE A 47 5.79 -3.24 -2.41
CA ILE A 47 5.08 -3.39 -3.69
C ILE A 47 4.34 -4.74 -3.77
N GLY A 48 4.98 -5.82 -3.31
CA GLY A 48 4.36 -7.15 -3.26
C GLY A 48 3.12 -7.15 -2.36
N LEU A 49 3.27 -6.67 -1.12
CA LEU A 49 2.19 -6.62 -0.13
C LEU A 49 1.05 -5.68 -0.57
N TYR A 50 1.35 -4.55 -1.20
CA TYR A 50 0.33 -3.68 -1.80
C TYR A 50 -0.41 -4.38 -2.93
N SER A 51 0.27 -5.20 -3.72
CA SER A 51 -0.37 -5.93 -4.82
C SER A 51 -1.33 -7.00 -4.29
N GLU A 52 -0.96 -7.70 -3.22
CA GLU A 52 -1.87 -8.64 -2.55
C GLU A 52 -3.07 -7.94 -1.93
N THR A 53 -2.86 -6.81 -1.24
CA THR A 53 -3.97 -6.05 -0.65
C THR A 53 -4.88 -5.45 -1.73
N LEU A 54 -4.33 -5.00 -2.85
CA LEU A 54 -5.10 -4.54 -4.01
C LEU A 54 -5.88 -5.66 -4.71
N GLN A 55 -5.48 -6.93 -4.59
CA GLN A 55 -6.31 -8.04 -5.08
C GLN A 55 -7.57 -8.23 -4.23
N VAL A 56 -7.49 -7.88 -2.93
CA VAL A 56 -8.63 -7.96 -2.00
C VAL A 56 -9.52 -6.72 -2.12
N ASP A 57 -8.93 -5.53 -2.15
CA ASP A 57 -9.65 -4.25 -2.27
C ASP A 57 -9.12 -3.43 -3.47
N PRO A 58 -9.50 -3.80 -4.71
CA PRO A 58 -9.01 -3.15 -5.93
C PRO A 58 -9.56 -1.73 -6.13
N GLN A 59 -10.48 -1.28 -5.28
CA GLN A 59 -11.07 0.06 -5.33
C GLN A 59 -10.36 1.05 -4.40
N ASN A 60 -9.31 0.62 -3.70
CA ASN A 60 -8.62 1.46 -2.74
C ASN A 60 -7.59 2.39 -3.39
N CYS A 61 -7.96 3.66 -3.59
CA CYS A 61 -7.04 4.66 -4.15
C CYS A 61 -5.78 4.88 -3.29
N ILE A 62 -5.87 4.68 -1.96
CA ILE A 62 -4.76 4.90 -1.04
C ILE A 62 -3.67 3.85 -1.27
N LEU A 63 -4.05 2.59 -1.47
CA LEU A 63 -3.10 1.51 -1.75
C LEU A 63 -2.36 1.73 -3.08
N TYR A 64 -3.06 2.14 -4.14
CA TYR A 64 -2.41 2.51 -5.40
C TYR A 64 -1.44 3.69 -5.23
N SER A 65 -1.82 4.72 -4.47
CA SER A 65 -0.96 5.87 -4.21
C SER A 65 0.29 5.50 -3.40
N ASN A 66 0.18 4.57 -2.46
CA ASN A 66 1.33 4.12 -1.67
C ASN A 66 2.24 3.19 -2.48
N ARG A 67 1.66 2.32 -3.33
CA ARG A 67 2.41 1.46 -4.25
C ARG A 67 3.14 2.29 -5.31
N SER A 68 2.53 3.36 -5.82
CA SER A 68 3.20 4.28 -6.75
C SER A 68 4.40 4.97 -6.10
N ALA A 69 4.28 5.41 -4.84
CA ALA A 69 5.41 5.97 -4.09
C ALA A 69 6.55 4.96 -3.92
N ALA A 70 6.24 3.69 -3.64
CA ALA A 70 7.24 2.62 -3.59
C ALA A 70 7.91 2.39 -4.96
N PHE A 71 7.14 2.40 -6.05
CA PHE A 71 7.68 2.28 -7.40
C PHE A 71 8.64 3.42 -7.76
N LEU A 72 8.32 4.66 -7.40
CA LEU A 72 9.20 5.82 -7.59
C LEU A 72 10.56 5.62 -6.91
N LYS A 73 10.57 5.03 -5.71
CA LYS A 73 11.80 4.74 -4.96
C LYS A 73 12.62 3.62 -5.58
N THR A 74 11.98 2.71 -6.31
CA THR A 74 12.63 1.65 -7.09
C THR A 74 12.96 2.04 -8.53
N MET A 75 12.84 3.33 -8.89
CA MET A 75 13.04 3.87 -10.24
C MET A 75 12.10 3.28 -11.32
N GLN A 76 10.98 2.67 -10.93
CA GLN A 76 9.97 2.14 -11.84
C GLN A 76 8.91 3.20 -12.16
N TYR A 77 9.32 4.27 -12.83
CA TYR A 77 8.49 5.46 -13.06
C TYR A 77 7.22 5.18 -13.88
N GLU A 78 7.30 4.31 -14.89
CA GLU A 78 6.15 3.95 -15.72
C GLU A 78 5.04 3.28 -14.90
N LYS A 79 5.41 2.33 -14.04
CA LYS A 79 4.45 1.64 -13.16
C LYS A 79 3.90 2.57 -12.08
N ALA A 80 4.74 3.46 -11.55
CA ALA A 80 4.30 4.48 -10.60
C ALA A 80 3.25 5.41 -11.23
N LEU A 81 3.45 5.82 -12.49
CA LEU A 81 2.50 6.67 -13.20
C LEU A 81 1.17 5.95 -13.43
N ASP A 82 1.19 4.69 -13.86
CA ASP A 82 -0.02 3.89 -14.07
C ASP A 82 -0.84 3.75 -12.77
N ASP A 83 -0.18 3.45 -11.65
CA ASP A 83 -0.82 3.37 -10.33
C ASP A 83 -1.37 4.72 -9.85
N ALA A 84 -0.64 5.82 -10.08
CA ALA A 84 -1.12 7.16 -9.74
C ALA A 84 -2.35 7.55 -10.57
N ILE A 85 -2.39 7.16 -11.84
CA ILE A 85 -3.56 7.35 -12.71
C ILE A 85 -4.74 6.54 -12.18
N LYS A 86 -4.54 5.26 -11.86
CA LYS A 86 -5.59 4.40 -11.27
C LYS A 86 -6.11 4.94 -9.94
N ALA A 87 -5.24 5.38 -9.04
CA ALA A 87 -5.62 6.00 -7.78
C ALA A 87 -6.54 7.21 -8.01
N ARG A 88 -6.19 8.05 -8.99
CA ARG A 88 -6.98 9.22 -9.38
C ARG A 88 -8.33 8.85 -10.00
N LEU A 89 -8.37 7.81 -10.83
CA LEU A 89 -9.62 7.31 -11.43
C LEU A 89 -10.58 6.73 -10.38
N LEU A 90 -10.05 6.02 -9.38
CA LEU A 90 -10.83 5.38 -8.33
C LEU A 90 -11.39 6.35 -7.29
N ASN A 91 -10.70 7.49 -7.07
CA ASN A 91 -11.21 8.56 -6.23
C ASN A 91 -11.52 9.82 -7.05
N PRO A 92 -12.67 9.85 -7.75
CA PRO A 92 -13.09 11.01 -8.53
C PRO A 92 -13.41 12.23 -7.66
N LYS A 93 -13.45 12.07 -6.33
CA LYS A 93 -13.66 13.14 -5.36
C LYS A 93 -12.40 13.96 -5.08
N TRP A 94 -11.27 13.69 -5.74
CA TRP A 94 -10.16 14.64 -5.88
C TRP A 94 -10.45 15.57 -7.07
N PRO A 95 -11.10 16.74 -6.87
CA PRO A 95 -11.51 17.57 -7.97
C PRO A 95 -10.34 18.46 -8.35
N LYS A 96 -9.60 18.07 -9.39
CA LYS A 96 -9.03 18.97 -10.41
C LYS A 96 -8.11 18.18 -11.34
N VAL A 97 -8.70 17.56 -12.33
CA VAL A 97 -8.51 17.99 -13.72
C VAL A 97 -9.58 17.26 -14.51
N GLY A 98 -10.57 18.03 -14.97
CA GLY A 98 -11.48 17.58 -15.99
C GLY A 98 -10.65 17.28 -17.23
N LEU A 99 -10.50 16.00 -17.54
CA LEU A 99 -10.27 15.61 -18.93
C LEU A 99 -11.58 15.89 -19.64
N VAL A 100 -11.68 17.11 -20.17
CA VAL A 100 -12.60 17.44 -21.25
C VAL A 100 -12.30 16.46 -22.37
N SER A 101 -13.13 15.44 -22.50
CA SER A 101 -13.25 14.66 -23.72
C SER A 101 -14.40 15.30 -24.49
N GLN A 102 -14.12 15.74 -25.70
CA GLN A 102 -15.06 16.40 -26.60
C GLN A 102 -16.25 15.52 -26.98
#